data_AF-A0A525C4B5-F1
#
_entry.id   AF-A0A525C4B5-F1
#
_cell.length_a   1.000
_cell.length_b   1.000
_cell.length_c   1.000
_cell.angle_alpha   90.00
_cell.angle_beta   90.00
_cell.angle_gamma   90.00
#
_symmetry.space_group_name_H-M   'P 1'
#
loop_
_entity.id
_entity.type
_entity.pdbx_description
1 polymer ?
#
loop_
_entity_poly.entity_id
_entity_poly.type
_entity_poly.pdbx_seq_one_letter_code
_entity_poly.pdbx_strand_id
1 'polypeptide(L)'
;MGRSDKYLVNNSTMKNTRSAVMLGDAVGNFFGADQVEIGATYSVKARFINIGGLKKNAAVKMGGVKIGEVLDIYYDKKQFEAVVILGIREDFKEIPEDTSASIFTAGLLGSQYIALEPGGAEFFLEDGDELDITQSAIILEKVIGEFLFSQAAKEKQE
;
A
#
# COMPACT_ATOMS: atom_id res chain seq x y z
N MET A 1 70.61 -31.67 0.92
CA MET A 1 69.17 -31.93 0.99
C MET A 1 68.52 -31.40 -0.26
N GLY A 2 67.97 -32.29 -1.09
CA GLY A 2 67.12 -31.92 -2.22
C GLY A 2 65.63 -31.91 -1.85
N ARG A 3 64.84 -31.59 -2.88
CA ARG A 3 63.36 -31.65 -3.03
C ARG A 3 62.61 -30.36 -2.66
N SER A 4 61.73 -29.78 -3.47
CA SER A 4 61.45 -29.89 -4.92
C SER A 4 60.44 -28.80 -5.30
N ASP A 5 60.62 -28.28 -6.52
CA ASP A 5 59.70 -27.67 -7.48
C ASP A 5 58.21 -27.41 -7.14
N LYS A 6 57.82 -26.17 -7.49
CA LYS A 6 56.72 -25.76 -8.41
C LYS A 6 55.32 -26.34 -8.18
N TYR A 7 54.40 -25.42 -7.90
CA TYR A 7 53.08 -25.40 -8.53
C TYR A 7 52.78 -23.98 -9.02
N LEU A 8 52.85 -23.80 -10.34
CA LEU A 8 52.13 -22.75 -11.05
C LEU A 8 50.75 -23.32 -11.39
N VAL A 9 49.67 -22.70 -10.91
CA VAL A 9 48.38 -22.73 -11.61
C VAL A 9 47.78 -21.33 -11.56
N ASN A 10 47.77 -20.73 -12.74
CA ASN A 10 47.00 -19.57 -13.12
C ASN A 10 45.65 -20.10 -13.63
N ASN A 11 44.51 -19.64 -13.11
CA ASN A 11 43.35 -19.34 -13.97
C ASN A 11 42.26 -18.55 -13.24
N SER A 12 41.95 -17.40 -13.83
CA SER A 12 40.70 -16.65 -13.78
C SER A 12 39.44 -17.48 -13.50
N THR A 13 38.65 -17.07 -12.52
CA THR A 13 37.19 -17.16 -12.58
C THR A 13 36.59 -15.98 -11.82
N MET A 14 36.02 -15.05 -12.57
CA MET A 14 35.07 -14.05 -12.08
C MET A 14 33.99 -14.73 -11.23
N LYS A 15 33.75 -14.21 -10.03
CA LYS A 15 32.38 -14.13 -9.46
C LYS A 15 32.25 -12.82 -8.68
N ASN A 16 31.74 -11.80 -9.38
CA ASN A 16 31.10 -10.64 -8.78
C ASN A 16 29.95 -11.13 -7.90
N THR A 17 30.07 -11.06 -6.58
CA THR A 17 28.92 -10.90 -5.69
C THR A 17 29.40 -10.50 -4.30
N ARG A 18 29.28 -9.21 -3.94
CA ARG A 18 28.99 -8.75 -2.56
C ARG A 18 28.78 -7.24 -2.41
N SER A 19 28.23 -6.55 -3.43
CA SER A 19 27.74 -5.17 -3.28
C SER A 19 26.27 -5.08 -2.84
N ALA A 20 25.65 -6.18 -2.38
CA ALA A 20 24.20 -6.25 -2.11
C ALA A 20 23.83 -6.38 -0.62
N VAL A 21 24.72 -6.01 0.30
CA VAL A 21 24.38 -5.95 1.73
C VAL A 21 24.76 -4.56 2.26
N MET A 22 24.07 -3.53 1.77
CA MET A 22 24.11 -2.17 2.33
C MET A 22 22.80 -1.41 2.00
N LEU A 23 21.63 -2.00 2.25
CA LEU A 23 20.33 -1.31 2.14
C LEU A 23 19.32 -1.77 3.22
N GLY A 24 19.80 -2.18 4.40
CA GLY A 24 18.93 -2.63 5.51
C GLY A 24 18.94 -1.72 6.74
N ASP A 25 20.08 -1.06 7.03
CA ASP A 25 20.31 -0.50 8.38
C ASP A 25 20.16 1.02 8.47
N ALA A 26 19.73 1.70 7.41
CA ALA A 26 19.65 3.17 7.37
C ALA A 26 18.25 3.75 7.57
N VAL A 27 17.21 2.93 7.79
CA VAL A 27 15.83 3.42 7.97
C VAL A 27 15.34 3.32 9.43
N GLY A 28 16.09 2.66 10.30
CA GLY A 28 15.59 2.23 11.62
C GLY A 28 15.90 3.12 12.83
N ASN A 29 16.62 4.24 12.70
CA ASN A 29 17.15 4.92 13.91
C ASN A 29 17.11 6.46 13.93
N PHE A 30 16.17 7.08 13.22
CA PHE A 30 15.95 8.51 13.30
C PHE A 30 14.44 8.75 13.40
N PHE A 31 13.85 8.80 14.59
CA PHE A 31 12.78 9.72 15.03
C PHE A 31 12.38 9.35 16.47
N GLY A 32 12.22 10.38 17.31
CA GLY A 32 12.25 10.31 18.77
C GLY A 32 11.07 9.61 19.46
N ALA A 33 11.29 9.38 20.74
CA ALA A 33 10.41 8.69 21.68
C ALA A 33 8.98 9.23 21.72
N ASP A 34 8.07 8.46 21.16
CA ASP A 34 6.73 8.22 21.71
C ASP A 34 6.40 6.76 21.35
N GLN A 35 6.79 5.81 22.20
CA GLN A 35 6.48 4.39 22.01
C GLN A 35 4.99 4.18 22.30
N VAL A 36 4.15 4.54 21.32
CA VAL A 36 2.90 3.83 21.12
C VAL A 36 3.32 2.40 20.80
N GLU A 37 2.84 1.43 21.57
CA GLU A 37 2.96 0.02 21.23
C GLU A 37 2.15 -0.21 19.95
N ILE A 38 2.71 0.16 18.81
CA ILE A 38 2.22 -0.26 17.51
C ILE A 38 2.55 -1.75 17.50
N GLY A 39 1.58 -2.57 17.92
CA GLY A 39 1.64 -4.00 17.71
C GLY A 39 2.08 -4.24 16.27
N ALA A 40 2.94 -5.24 16.06
CA ALA A 40 3.59 -5.45 14.78
C ALA A 40 2.57 -5.37 13.63
N THR A 41 2.97 -4.75 12.51
CA THR A 41 2.15 -4.54 11.32
C THR A 41 2.87 -5.04 10.09
N TYR A 42 2.13 -5.58 9.13
CA TYR A 42 2.62 -5.82 7.77
C TYR A 42 2.05 -4.76 6.81
N SER A 43 2.76 -4.53 5.71
CA SER A 43 2.47 -3.48 4.75
C SER A 43 1.80 -4.06 3.51
N VAL A 44 0.75 -3.41 3.04
CA VAL A 44 0.09 -3.75 1.76
C VAL A 44 -0.07 -2.47 0.95
N LYS A 45 0.17 -2.55 -0.36
CA LYS A 45 0.05 -1.43 -1.29
C LYS A 45 -1.32 -1.43 -1.97
N ALA A 46 -1.88 -0.25 -2.18
CA ALA A 46 -3.07 -0.07 -3.00
C ALA A 46 -2.90 1.15 -3.90
N ARG A 47 -3.35 1.04 -5.15
CA ARG A 47 -3.28 2.13 -6.14
C ARG A 47 -4.65 2.72 -6.41
N PHE A 48 -4.72 4.04 -6.48
CA PHE A 48 -5.97 4.76 -6.74
C PHE A 48 -5.74 5.85 -7.78
N ILE A 49 -6.73 6.05 -8.64
CA ILE A 49 -6.76 7.18 -9.58
C ILE A 49 -6.95 8.49 -8.80
N ASN A 50 -7.80 8.48 -7.77
CA ASN A 50 -8.05 9.64 -6.92
C ASN A 50 -8.24 9.23 -5.46
N ILE A 51 -7.44 9.83 -4.58
CA ILE A 51 -7.49 9.57 -3.14
C ILE A 51 -8.32 10.60 -2.36
N GLY A 52 -8.86 11.62 -3.02
CA GLY A 52 -9.57 12.72 -2.39
C GLY A 52 -8.74 13.45 -1.35
N GLY A 53 -9.26 13.50 -0.12
CA GLY A 53 -8.62 14.07 1.07
C GLY A 53 -7.99 13.02 2.00
N LEU A 54 -7.74 11.79 1.53
CA LEU A 54 -7.06 10.76 2.30
C LEU A 54 -5.65 11.23 2.68
N LYS A 55 -5.24 10.93 3.91
CA LYS A 55 -3.97 11.37 4.49
C LYS A 55 -3.31 10.24 5.27
N LYS A 56 -2.01 10.39 5.58
CA LYS A 56 -1.32 9.51 6.54
C LYS A 56 -2.08 9.43 7.87
N ASN A 57 -1.98 8.28 8.53
CA ASN A 57 -2.70 7.92 9.76
C ASN A 57 -4.23 7.83 9.60
N ALA A 58 -4.76 7.93 8.37
CA ALA A 58 -6.15 7.59 8.13
C ALA A 58 -6.40 6.12 8.47
N ALA A 59 -7.56 5.82 9.04
CA ALA A 59 -7.86 4.45 9.46
C ALA A 59 -7.96 3.51 8.26
N VAL A 60 -7.45 2.28 8.44
CA VAL A 60 -7.78 1.14 7.59
C VAL A 60 -8.77 0.28 8.39
N LYS A 61 -9.93 0.01 7.79
CA LYS A 61 -11.04 -0.67 8.45
C LYS A 61 -11.49 -1.88 7.66
N MET A 62 -11.94 -2.91 8.35
CA MET A 62 -12.59 -4.08 7.76
C MET A 62 -13.88 -4.34 8.53
N GLY A 63 -15.02 -4.47 7.84
CA GLY A 63 -16.33 -4.61 8.49
C GLY A 63 -16.68 -3.46 9.46
N GLY A 64 -16.08 -2.27 9.29
CA GLY A 64 -16.22 -1.12 10.17
C GLY A 64 -15.27 -1.07 11.37
N VAL A 65 -14.50 -2.13 11.63
CA VAL A 65 -13.52 -2.21 12.72
C VAL A 65 -12.15 -1.68 12.24
N LYS A 66 -11.47 -0.83 13.02
CA LYS A 66 -10.10 -0.38 12.70
C LYS A 66 -9.14 -1.55 12.90
N ILE A 67 -8.44 -1.93 11.82
CA ILE A 67 -7.43 -2.99 11.81
C ILE A 67 -6.02 -2.48 11.48
N GLY A 68 -5.90 -1.20 11.13
CA GLY A 68 -4.66 -0.63 10.65
C GLY A 68 -4.79 0.85 10.33
N GLU A 69 -3.81 1.38 9.60
CA GLU A 69 -3.76 2.77 9.17
C GLU A 69 -2.90 2.98 7.92
N VAL A 70 -3.09 4.14 7.27
CA VAL A 70 -2.28 4.54 6.13
C VAL A 70 -0.91 5.01 6.60
N LEU A 71 0.14 4.30 6.22
CA LEU A 71 1.53 4.60 6.57
C LEU A 71 2.12 5.69 5.66
N ASP A 72 1.89 5.58 4.36
CA ASP A 72 2.43 6.52 3.38
C ASP A 72 1.53 6.71 2.16
N ILE A 73 1.71 7.84 1.48
CA ILE A 73 1.02 8.18 0.24
C ILE A 73 2.03 8.90 -0.66
N TYR A 74 2.18 8.40 -1.89
CA TYR A 74 2.98 9.06 -2.92
C TYR A 74 2.33 8.93 -4.29
N TYR A 75 2.84 9.67 -5.28
CA TYR A 75 2.30 9.64 -6.64
C TYR A 75 3.27 8.96 -7.60
N ASP A 76 2.82 7.91 -8.28
CA ASP A 76 3.58 7.22 -9.31
C ASP A 76 3.48 7.96 -10.63
N LYS A 77 4.57 8.63 -11.03
CA LYS A 77 4.64 9.45 -12.24
C LYS A 77 4.63 8.63 -13.54
N LYS A 78 4.80 7.31 -13.48
CA LYS A 78 4.80 6.44 -14.68
C LYS A 78 3.40 5.91 -14.96
N GLN A 79 2.70 5.48 -13.91
CA GLN A 79 1.34 4.96 -14.00
C GLN A 79 0.27 6.03 -13.82
N PHE A 80 0.65 7.23 -13.36
CA PHE A 80 -0.25 8.36 -13.10
C PHE A 80 -1.30 8.09 -12.02
N GLU A 81 -0.93 7.28 -11.03
CA GLU A 81 -1.79 6.86 -9.92
C GLU A 81 -1.18 7.26 -8.57
N ALA A 82 -2.06 7.50 -7.60
CA ALA A 82 -1.66 7.61 -6.21
C ALA A 82 -1.44 6.22 -5.63
N VAL A 83 -0.30 6.03 -4.97
CA VAL A 83 0.04 4.79 -4.28
C VAL A 83 -0.08 5.03 -2.79
N VAL A 84 -0.83 4.16 -2.12
CA VAL A 84 -1.09 4.21 -0.69
C VAL A 84 -0.48 2.97 -0.06
N ILE A 85 0.34 3.17 0.97
CA ILE A 85 0.90 2.08 1.79
C ILE A 85 0.03 1.94 3.03
N LEU A 86 -0.59 0.77 3.17
CA LEU A 86 -1.44 0.39 4.29
C LEU A 86 -0.61 -0.40 5.28
N GLY A 87 -0.71 -0.07 6.56
CA GLY A 87 -0.19 -0.87 7.66
C GLY A 87 -1.34 -1.63 8.30
N ILE A 88 -1.30 -2.95 8.27
CA ILE A 88 -2.31 -3.84 8.84
C ILE A 88 -1.69 -4.55 10.03
N ARG A 89 -2.41 -4.60 11.16
CA ARG A 89 -1.90 -5.30 12.35
C ARG A 89 -1.73 -6.80 12.08
N GLU A 90 -0.69 -7.37 12.65
CA GLU A 90 -0.29 -8.78 12.49
C GLU A 90 -1.29 -9.78 13.12
N ASP A 91 -2.28 -9.32 13.88
CA ASP A 91 -3.40 -10.17 14.32
C ASP A 91 -4.43 -10.42 13.19
N PHE A 92 -4.29 -9.76 12.04
CA PHE A 92 -5.12 -9.94 10.83
C PHE A 92 -4.31 -10.52 9.66
N LYS A 93 -3.75 -11.73 9.80
CA LYS A 93 -2.98 -12.39 8.73
C LYS A 93 -3.81 -13.15 7.70
N GLU A 94 -5.03 -13.52 8.05
CA GLU A 94 -5.89 -14.37 7.21
C GLU A 94 -6.79 -13.51 6.29
N ILE A 95 -6.26 -12.41 5.75
CA ILE A 95 -6.96 -11.56 4.81
C ILE A 95 -6.74 -12.13 3.39
N PRO A 96 -7.79 -12.56 2.66
CA PRO A 96 -7.65 -13.12 1.31
C PRO A 96 -6.93 -12.18 0.34
N GLU A 97 -6.12 -12.72 -0.56
CA GLU A 97 -5.36 -11.92 -1.55
C GLU A 97 -6.26 -11.14 -2.52
N ASP A 98 -7.48 -11.63 -2.77
CA ASP A 98 -8.50 -10.98 -3.61
C ASP A 98 -9.33 -9.92 -2.86
N THR A 99 -8.84 -9.46 -1.70
CA THR A 99 -9.44 -8.36 -0.94
C THR A 99 -9.45 -7.07 -1.76
N SER A 100 -10.57 -6.34 -1.72
CA SER A 100 -10.68 -5.03 -2.35
C SER A 100 -10.47 -3.90 -1.36
N ALA A 101 -9.96 -2.76 -1.83
CA ALA A 101 -9.81 -1.53 -1.04
C ALA A 101 -10.60 -0.36 -1.62
N SER A 102 -11.42 0.27 -0.79
CA SER A 102 -12.25 1.42 -1.17
C SER A 102 -12.01 2.61 -0.27
N ILE A 103 -11.97 3.81 -0.84
CA ILE A 103 -11.85 5.05 -0.06
C ILE A 103 -13.25 5.58 0.27
N PHE A 104 -13.59 5.60 1.56
CA PHE A 104 -14.84 6.15 2.06
C PHE A 104 -14.63 7.38 2.92
N THR A 105 -15.66 8.21 3.01
CA THR A 105 -15.75 9.33 3.94
C THR A 105 -16.53 8.87 5.18
N ALA A 106 -16.03 9.17 6.38
CA ALA A 106 -16.77 8.89 7.61
C ALA A 106 -18.00 9.80 7.70
N GLY A 107 -19.18 9.27 7.38
CA GLY A 107 -20.39 10.09 7.26
C GLY A 107 -20.32 11.08 6.09
N LEU A 108 -21.07 12.18 6.16
CA LEU A 108 -21.15 13.14 5.06
C LEU A 108 -19.91 14.06 4.95
N LEU A 109 -19.29 14.41 6.09
CA LEU A 109 -18.25 15.45 6.18
C LEU A 109 -17.00 15.02 6.96
N GLY A 110 -16.91 13.75 7.36
CA GLY A 110 -15.79 13.29 8.17
C GLY A 110 -14.50 13.12 7.38
N SER A 111 -13.48 12.61 8.06
CA SER A 111 -12.23 12.22 7.42
C SER A 111 -12.42 11.00 6.53
N GLN A 112 -11.60 10.89 5.50
CA GLN A 112 -11.55 9.70 4.68
C GLN A 112 -10.79 8.56 5.36
N TYR A 113 -11.14 7.33 5.01
CA TYR A 113 -10.55 6.10 5.51
C TYR A 113 -10.56 5.02 4.41
N ILE A 114 -9.71 4.01 4.54
CA ILE A 114 -9.71 2.84 3.66
C ILE A 114 -10.62 1.77 4.27
N ALA A 115 -11.57 1.28 3.49
CA ALA A 115 -12.30 0.05 3.81
C ALA A 115 -11.71 -1.10 3.00
N LEU A 116 -11.42 -2.20 3.68
CA LEU A 116 -11.09 -3.48 3.08
C LEU A 116 -12.32 -4.39 3.10
N GLU A 117 -12.59 -5.02 1.97
CA GLU A 117 -13.64 -6.03 1.81
C GLU A 117 -12.99 -7.34 1.35
N PRO A 118 -12.90 -8.35 2.24
CA PRO A 118 -12.36 -9.66 1.92
C PRO A 118 -13.09 -10.32 0.77
N GLY A 119 -12.32 -10.92 -0.15
CA GLY A 119 -12.86 -11.84 -1.13
C GLY A 119 -12.94 -13.26 -0.60
N GLY A 120 -12.75 -14.22 -1.50
CA GLY A 120 -12.88 -15.66 -1.21
C GLY A 120 -11.69 -16.49 -1.63
N ALA A 121 -10.54 -15.87 -1.91
CA ALA A 121 -9.32 -16.59 -2.28
C ALA A 121 -8.84 -17.53 -1.16
N GLU A 122 -8.17 -18.62 -1.56
CA GLU A 122 -7.58 -19.59 -0.63
C GLU A 122 -6.25 -19.09 -0.03
N PHE A 123 -5.60 -18.13 -0.69
CA PHE A 123 -4.34 -17.52 -0.26
C PHE A 123 -4.60 -16.17 0.41
N PHE A 124 -3.67 -15.80 1.28
CA PHE A 124 -3.73 -14.59 2.09
C PHE A 124 -2.65 -13.59 1.69
N LEU A 125 -2.90 -12.31 1.97
CA LEU A 125 -1.95 -11.22 1.77
C LEU A 125 -0.72 -11.39 2.65
N GLU A 126 0.45 -11.14 2.06
CA GLU A 126 1.75 -11.07 2.70
C GLU A 126 2.29 -9.63 2.79
N ASP A 127 3.38 -9.46 3.54
CA ASP A 127 4.07 -8.17 3.64
C ASP A 127 4.65 -7.76 2.27
N GLY A 128 4.29 -6.56 1.82
CA GLY A 128 4.73 -5.98 0.56
C GLY A 128 3.78 -6.23 -0.62
N ASP A 129 2.72 -7.01 -0.43
CA ASP A 129 1.74 -7.31 -1.47
C ASP A 129 0.99 -6.08 -1.95
N GLU A 130 0.33 -6.21 -3.10
CA GLU A 130 -0.43 -5.14 -3.75
C GLU A 130 -1.86 -5.61 -4.01
N LEU A 131 -2.85 -4.81 -3.59
CA LEU A 131 -4.25 -5.08 -3.86
C LEU A 131 -4.59 -4.71 -5.30
N ASP A 132 -5.11 -5.68 -6.04
CA ASP A 132 -5.51 -5.50 -7.44
C ASP A 132 -6.82 -4.74 -7.60
N ILE A 133 -7.73 -4.86 -6.62
CA ILE A 133 -9.09 -4.32 -6.72
C ILE A 133 -9.20 -3.08 -5.85
N THR A 134 -9.23 -1.92 -6.48
CA THR A 134 -9.37 -0.64 -5.76
C THR A 134 -10.51 0.23 -6.28
N GLN A 135 -11.13 0.96 -5.35
CA GLN A 135 -12.15 1.96 -5.66
C GLN A 135 -11.73 3.33 -5.12
N SER A 136 -11.55 4.26 -6.06
CA SER A 136 -11.13 5.63 -5.77
C SER A 136 -12.19 6.41 -5.00
N ALA A 137 -11.75 7.48 -4.33
CA ALA A 137 -12.65 8.38 -3.61
C ALA A 137 -13.67 9.02 -4.56
N ILE A 138 -14.91 9.14 -4.10
CA ILE A 138 -15.95 9.90 -4.80
C ILE A 138 -15.76 11.39 -4.51
N ILE A 139 -15.71 12.19 -5.57
CA ILE A 139 -15.76 13.66 -5.49
C ILE A 139 -17.24 14.07 -5.51
N LEU A 140 -17.76 14.48 -4.36
CA LEU A 140 -19.18 14.77 -4.18
C LEU A 140 -19.68 15.85 -5.14
N GLU A 141 -18.86 16.86 -5.41
CA GLU A 141 -19.16 17.96 -6.33
C GLU A 141 -19.42 17.46 -7.74
N LYS A 142 -18.67 16.43 -8.18
CA LYS A 142 -18.85 15.81 -9.50
C LYS A 142 -20.19 15.07 -9.56
N VAL A 143 -20.52 14.31 -8.52
CA VAL A 143 -21.78 13.54 -8.44
C VAL A 143 -22.98 14.47 -8.41
N ILE A 144 -22.92 15.55 -7.61
CA ILE A 144 -23.99 16.56 -7.57
C ILE A 144 -24.13 17.24 -8.94
N GLY A 145 -23.02 17.61 -9.59
CA GLY A 145 -23.05 18.21 -10.92
C GLY A 145 -23.67 17.28 -11.97
N GLU A 146 -23.30 16.00 -11.98
CA GLU A 146 -23.86 14.99 -12.87
C GLU A 146 -25.36 14.79 -12.63
N PHE A 147 -25.78 14.74 -11.36
CA PHE A 147 -27.19 14.65 -10.99
C PHE A 147 -28.00 15.85 -11.51
N LEU A 148 -27.55 17.09 -11.22
CA LEU A 148 -28.25 18.32 -11.66
C LEU A 148 -28.35 18.40 -13.18
N PHE A 149 -27.27 18.05 -13.90
CA PHE A 149 -27.27 18.01 -15.35
C PHE A 149 -28.25 16.97 -15.90
N SER A 150 -28.30 15.78 -15.29
CA SER A 150 -29.22 14.71 -15.70
C SER A 150 -30.70 15.11 -15.53
N GLN A 151 -31.02 15.91 -14.52
CA GLN A 151 -32.37 16.42 -14.30
C GLN A 151 -32.73 17.49 -15.34
N ALA A 152 -31.83 18.45 -15.59
CA ALA A 152 -32.04 19.49 -16.61
C ALA A 152 -32.15 18.91 -18.04
N ALA A 153 -31.50 17.78 -18.32
CA ALA A 153 -31.58 17.09 -19.61
C ALA A 153 -32.91 16.32 -19.81
N LYS A 154 -33.54 15.86 -18.72
CA LYS A 154 -34.88 15.23 -18.76
C LYS A 154 -35.98 16.27 -19.01
N GLU A 155 -35.89 17.42 -18.35
CA GLU A 155 -36.85 18.53 -18.52
C GLU A 155 -36.89 19.12 -19.94
N LYS A 156 -35.82 18.97 -20.73
CA LYS A 156 -35.79 19.41 -22.14
C LYS A 156 -36.39 18.42 -23.14
N GLN A 157 -36.73 17.21 -22.69
CA GLN A 157 -37.32 16.16 -23.52
C GLN A 157 -38.83 15.98 -23.27
N GLU A 158 -39.38 16.73 -22.32
CA GLU A 158 -40.82 16.93 -22.09
C GLU A 158 -41.28 18.27 -22.69
#